data_AF-A0A7Y3NLS3-F1
#
_entry.id   AF-A0A7Y3NLS3-F1
#
_cell.length_a   1.000
_cell.length_b   1.000
_cell.length_c   1.000
_cell.angle_alpha   90.00
_cell.angle_beta   90.00
_cell.angle_gamma   90.00
#
_symmetry.space_group_name_H-M   'P 1'
#
loop_
_entity.id
_entity.type
_entity.pdbx_description
1 polymer ?
#
loop_
_entity_poly.entity_id
_entity_poly.type
_entity_poly.pdbx_seq_one_letter_code
_entity_poly.pdbx_strand_id
1 'polypeptide(L)'
;MRLRATLLVLALATGAALASSLVQRFGPEQAIFCALGKSVEGYDIYCPKPVLNGGWPAPFLVDEPGVSVPNRLSFVEDHWRSGPFVADIAFYAWLVAGAGTALRRVRSDRRGDRR
;
A
#
# COMPACT_ATOMS: atom_id res chain seq x y z
N MET A 1 -28.74 -11.55 3.54
CA MET A 1 -27.84 -11.62 2.35
C MET A 1 -26.83 -10.47 2.24
N ARG A 2 -27.18 -9.23 2.61
CA ARG A 2 -26.27 -8.07 2.46
C ARG A 2 -25.00 -8.14 3.32
N LEU A 3 -25.10 -8.60 4.57
CA LEU A 3 -23.96 -8.71 5.50
C LEU A 3 -22.85 -9.64 4.97
N ARG A 4 -23.20 -10.83 4.46
CA ARG A 4 -22.22 -11.78 3.89
C ARG A 4 -21.48 -11.19 2.70
N ALA A 5 -22.18 -10.44 1.85
CA ALA A 5 -21.55 -9.77 0.72
C ALA A 5 -20.60 -8.65 1.17
N THR A 6 -21.01 -7.84 2.16
CA THR A 6 -20.15 -6.79 2.73
C THR A 6 -18.90 -7.37 3.38
N LEU A 7 -19.03 -8.45 4.16
CA LEU A 7 -17.89 -9.15 4.76
C LEU A 7 -16.93 -9.70 3.71
N LEU A 8 -17.45 -10.29 2.63
CA LEU A 8 -16.62 -10.77 1.53
C LEU A 8 -15.85 -9.62 0.86
N VAL A 9 -16.51 -8.49 0.60
CA VAL A 9 -15.85 -7.31 0.01
C VAL A 9 -14.74 -6.80 0.91
N LEU A 10 -15.00 -6.67 2.22
CA LEU A 10 -13.99 -6.23 3.19
C LEU A 10 -12.81 -7.20 3.27
N ALA A 11 -13.07 -8.51 3.29
CA ALA A 11 -12.02 -9.52 3.31
C ALA A 11 -11.14 -9.45 2.05
N LEU A 12 -11.76 -9.36 0.87
CA LEU A 12 -11.04 -9.23 -0.40
C LEU A 12 -10.25 -7.91 -0.47
N ALA A 13 -10.84 -6.80 -0.03
CA ALA A 13 -10.20 -5.49 -0.04
C ALA A 13 -9.00 -5.43 0.92
N THR A 14 -9.15 -6.00 2.11
CA THR A 14 -8.06 -6.07 3.10
C THR A 14 -6.93 -6.96 2.61
N GLY A 15 -7.26 -8.13 2.03
CA GLY A 15 -6.27 -9.01 1.41
C GLY A 15 -5.54 -8.34 0.24
N ALA A 16 -6.26 -7.60 -0.61
CA ALA A 16 -5.67 -6.84 -1.71
C ALA A 16 -4.76 -5.71 -1.23
N ALA A 17 -5.19 -4.95 -0.20
CA ALA A 17 -4.36 -3.92 0.42
C ALA A 17 -3.07 -4.50 0.98
N LEU A 18 -3.14 -5.60 1.74
CA LEU A 18 -1.94 -6.29 2.24
C LEU A 18 -1.06 -6.82 1.11
N ALA A 19 -1.62 -7.46 0.09
CA ALA A 19 -0.87 -7.95 -1.07
C ALA A 19 -0.22 -6.82 -1.88
N SER A 20 -0.79 -5.61 -1.85
CA SER A 20 -0.21 -4.44 -2.51
C SER A 20 1.11 -3.98 -1.89
N SER A 21 1.47 -4.45 -0.68
CA SER A 21 2.80 -4.21 -0.10
C SER A 21 3.94 -4.82 -0.95
N LEU A 22 3.63 -5.82 -1.78
CA LEU A 22 4.56 -6.41 -2.75
C LEU A 22 4.89 -5.43 -3.88
N VAL A 23 4.07 -4.39 -4.10
CA VAL A 23 4.37 -3.31 -5.02
C VAL A 23 5.28 -2.31 -4.31
N GLN A 24 6.58 -2.47 -4.56
CA GLN A 24 7.63 -1.67 -3.94
C GLN A 24 8.08 -0.55 -4.87
N ARG A 25 8.26 0.65 -4.31
CA ARG A 25 8.69 1.85 -5.05
C ARG A 25 9.45 2.81 -4.16
N PHE A 26 10.46 3.44 -4.73
CA PHE A 26 11.14 4.57 -4.10
C PHE A 26 10.23 5.80 -4.16
N GLY A 27 9.93 6.37 -2.99
CA GLY A 27 9.11 7.56 -2.87
C GLY A 27 9.92 8.85 -2.94
N PRO A 28 9.25 10.02 -2.89
CA PRO A 28 9.93 11.31 -2.76
C PRO A 28 10.55 11.51 -1.37
N GLU A 29 10.13 10.72 -0.38
CA GLU A 29 10.69 10.75 0.97
C GLU A 29 12.14 10.28 0.95
N GLN A 30 12.99 11.08 1.58
CA GLN A 30 14.41 10.79 1.75
C GLN A 30 14.67 10.54 3.23
N ALA A 31 15.52 9.56 3.52
CA ALA A 31 16.00 9.34 4.85
C ALA A 31 17.52 9.22 4.88
N ILE A 32 18.08 9.44 6.07
CA ILE A 32 19.52 9.44 6.29
C ILE A 32 19.94 8.02 6.66
N PHE A 33 20.62 7.34 5.75
CA PHE A 33 21.08 5.95 5.97
C PHE A 33 22.54 5.87 6.43
N CYS A 34 23.34 6.92 6.24
CA CYS A 34 24.70 6.98 6.77
C CYS A 34 25.19 8.41 7.02
N ALA A 35 26.10 8.54 7.97
CA ALA A 35 26.95 9.71 8.15
C ALA A 35 28.26 9.50 7.36
N LEU A 36 28.58 10.43 6.48
CA LEU A 36 29.80 10.43 5.67
C LEU A 36 30.98 11.09 6.40
N GLY A 37 30.77 11.53 7.66
CA GLY A 37 31.76 12.21 8.49
C GLY A 37 31.41 13.68 8.70
N LYS A 38 32.43 14.49 9.01
CA LYS A 38 32.31 15.94 9.23
C LYS A 38 32.84 16.72 8.02
N SER A 39 32.21 17.85 7.71
CA SER A 39 32.76 18.83 6.76
C SER A 39 34.01 19.50 7.33
N VAL A 40 34.73 20.24 6.48
CA VAL A 40 35.89 21.05 6.88
C VAL A 40 35.53 22.07 7.98
N GLU A 41 34.27 22.49 8.03
CA GLU A 41 33.71 23.44 8.99
C GLU A 41 33.09 22.75 10.23
N GLY A 42 33.12 21.42 10.30
CA GLY A 42 32.63 20.65 11.45
C GLY A 42 31.15 20.25 11.40
N TYR A 43 30.44 20.45 10.30
CA TYR A 43 29.04 20.02 10.13
C TYR A 43 28.95 18.53 9.78
N ASP A 44 27.92 17.83 10.24
CA ASP A 44 27.66 16.44 9.83
C ASP A 44 27.25 16.38 8.36
N ILE A 45 27.94 15.53 7.59
CA ILE A 45 27.59 15.24 6.20
C ILE A 45 26.77 13.96 6.18
N TYR A 46 25.53 14.05 5.71
CA TYR A 46 24.63 12.92 5.57
C TYR A 46 24.49 12.49 4.11
N CYS A 47 24.25 11.19 3.90
CA CYS A 47 23.85 10.67 2.59
C CYS A 47 22.34 10.39 2.60
N PRO A 48 21.51 11.36 2.16
CA PRO A 48 20.09 11.09 2.01
C PRO A 48 19.89 10.09 0.86
N LYS A 49 19.08 9.06 1.10
CA LYS A 49 18.65 8.13 0.07
C LYS A 49 17.13 8.05 0.05
N PRO A 50 16.52 7.80 -1.12
CA PRO A 50 15.09 7.60 -1.19
C PRO A 50 14.70 6.36 -0.39
N VAL A 51 13.60 6.45 0.33
CA VAL A 51 13.09 5.36 1.16
C VAL A 51 12.29 4.39 0.31
N LEU A 52 12.50 3.09 0.52
CA LEU A 52 11.70 2.06 -0.11
C LEU A 52 10.32 2.02 0.55
N ASN A 53 9.27 2.10 -0.26
CA ASN A 53 7.89 2.08 0.20
C ASN A 53 7.12 0.92 -0.43
N GLY A 54 6.27 0.27 0.35
CA GLY A 54 5.32 -0.76 -0.07
C GLY A 54 3.89 -0.30 0.14
N GLY A 55 3.01 -0.71 -0.78
CA GLY A 55 1.58 -0.41 -0.74
C GLY A 55 1.14 0.44 -1.92
N TRP A 56 -0.07 0.17 -2.40
CA TRP A 56 -0.68 0.87 -3.52
C TRP A 56 -2.21 0.94 -3.37
N PRO A 57 -2.82 2.10 -3.68
CA PRO A 57 -2.25 3.32 -4.26
C PRO A 57 -1.46 4.21 -3.29
N ALA A 58 -1.66 4.10 -1.98
CA ALA A 58 -0.96 4.88 -0.98
C ALA A 58 0.02 4.00 -0.18
N PRO A 59 1.32 4.32 -0.14
CA PRO A 59 2.28 3.50 0.59
C PRO A 59 1.99 3.49 2.09
N PHE A 60 1.88 2.29 2.67
CA PHE A 60 1.60 2.09 4.09
C PHE A 60 2.69 1.34 4.84
N LEU A 61 3.65 0.73 4.14
CA LEU A 61 4.81 0.08 4.74
C LEU A 61 6.07 0.80 4.24
N VAL A 62 6.87 1.34 5.16
CA VAL A 62 7.99 2.22 4.82
C VAL A 62 9.26 1.77 5.54
N ASP A 63 10.32 1.56 4.76
CA ASP A 63 11.63 1.12 5.25
C ASP A 63 12.17 2.08 6.33
N GLU A 64 12.53 1.57 7.50
CA GLU A 64 12.99 2.39 8.64
C GLU A 64 14.54 2.42 8.74
N PRO A 65 15.17 3.58 8.50
CA PRO A 65 16.63 3.67 8.47
C PRO A 65 17.25 3.30 9.82
N GLY A 66 18.23 2.40 9.79
CA GLY A 66 19.00 2.02 10.96
C GLY A 66 18.37 0.92 11.82
N VAL A 67 17.17 0.45 11.47
CA VAL A 67 16.51 -0.70 12.12
C VAL A 67 16.46 -1.90 11.16
N SER A 68 16.01 -1.70 9.93
CA SER A 68 15.86 -2.74 8.91
C SER A 68 17.10 -2.87 8.01
N VAL A 69 17.20 -4.00 7.30
CA VAL A 69 18.15 -4.15 6.18
C VAL A 69 17.77 -3.16 5.08
N PRO A 70 18.66 -2.24 4.66
CA PRO A 70 18.30 -1.22 3.69
C PRO A 70 17.75 -1.81 2.40
N ASN A 71 16.68 -1.20 1.87
CA ASN A 71 15.96 -1.65 0.67
C ASN A 71 15.28 -3.01 0.81
N ARG A 72 14.87 -3.40 2.02
CA ARG A 72 14.07 -4.60 2.22
C ARG A 72 12.93 -4.29 3.18
N LEU A 73 11.70 -4.47 2.69
CA LEU A 73 10.53 -4.28 3.53
C LEU A 73 10.26 -5.48 4.46
N SER A 74 9.95 -5.20 5.71
CA SER A 74 9.57 -6.14 6.77
C SER A 74 8.42 -5.57 7.60
N PHE A 75 7.30 -6.29 7.69
CA PHE A 75 6.15 -5.87 8.50
C PHE A 75 6.42 -5.73 10.00
N VAL A 76 7.54 -6.26 10.51
CA VAL A 76 7.90 -6.25 11.93
C VAL A 76 8.90 -5.15 12.26
N GLU A 77 9.81 -4.84 11.34
CA GLU A 77 10.90 -3.88 11.56
C GLU A 77 10.58 -2.50 10.99
N ASP A 78 9.74 -2.43 9.96
CA ASP A 78 9.46 -1.20 9.25
C ASP A 78 8.28 -0.41 9.81
N HIS A 79 8.25 0.85 9.40
CA HIS A 79 7.24 1.79 9.81
C HIS A 79 5.90 1.50 9.12
N TRP A 80 4.88 1.19 9.93
CA TRP A 80 3.50 0.98 9.48
C TRP A 80 2.66 2.25 9.58
N ARG A 81 2.10 2.69 8.44
CA ARG A 81 1.21 3.86 8.34
C ARG A 81 -0.25 3.41 8.24
N SER A 82 -0.97 3.53 9.35
CA SER A 82 -2.38 3.13 9.44
C SER A 82 -3.31 3.94 8.53
N GLY A 83 -3.07 5.25 8.37
CA GLY A 83 -3.89 6.11 7.52
C GLY A 83 -3.91 5.67 6.04
N PRO A 84 -2.74 5.62 5.37
CA PRO A 84 -2.61 5.07 4.02
C PRO A 84 -3.18 3.66 3.86
N PHE A 85 -2.98 2.78 4.85
CA PHE A 85 -3.53 1.43 4.80
C PHE A 85 -5.07 1.41 4.77
N VAL A 86 -5.72 2.23 5.61
CA VAL A 86 -7.19 2.35 5.61
C VAL A 86 -7.70 2.93 4.29
N ALA A 87 -6.97 3.89 3.71
CA ALA A 87 -7.29 4.45 2.39
C ALA A 87 -7.20 3.39 1.29
N ASP A 88 -6.17 2.55 1.29
CA ASP A 88 -6.00 1.43 0.36
C ASP A 88 -7.13 0.41 0.50
N ILE A 89 -7.52 0.04 1.74
CA ILE A 89 -8.69 -0.82 1.98
C ILE A 89 -9.94 -0.21 1.37
N ALA A 90 -10.21 1.08 1.63
CA ALA A 90 -11.38 1.77 1.09
C ALA A 90 -11.38 1.79 -0.44
N PHE A 91 -10.22 2.04 -1.04
CA PHE A 91 -10.02 2.03 -2.48
C PHE A 91 -10.31 0.65 -3.09
N TYR A 92 -9.73 -0.42 -2.54
CA TYR A 92 -9.99 -1.77 -3.03
C TYR A 92 -11.42 -2.24 -2.76
N ALA A 93 -12.03 -1.85 -1.64
CA ALA A 93 -13.43 -2.13 -1.36
C ALA A 93 -14.35 -1.49 -2.41
N TRP A 94 -14.06 -0.24 -2.79
CA TRP A 94 -14.78 0.45 -3.86
C TRP A 94 -14.64 -0.28 -5.20
N LEU A 95 -13.43 -0.70 -5.58
CA LEU A 95 -13.20 -1.45 -6.82
C LEU A 95 -13.95 -2.79 -6.86
N VAL A 96 -13.87 -3.57 -5.78
CA VAL A 96 -14.52 -4.90 -5.70
C VAL A 96 -16.04 -4.74 -5.72
N ALA A 97 -16.58 -3.78 -4.98
CA ALA A 97 -18.02 -3.50 -5.00
C ALA A 97 -18.48 -3.02 -6.39
N GLY A 98 -17.72 -2.11 -7.00
CA GLY A 98 -17.93 -1.61 -8.36
C GLY A 98 -17.99 -2.75 -9.39
N ALA A 99 -16.95 -3.59 -9.44
CA ALA A 99 -16.89 -4.75 -10.32
C ALA A 99 -18.07 -5.71 -10.08
N GLY A 100 -18.42 -5.98 -8.82
CA GLY A 100 -19.58 -6.81 -8.47
C GLY A 100 -20.90 -6.25 -9.00
N THR A 101 -21.11 -4.93 -8.93
CA THR A 101 -22.31 -4.29 -9.48
C THR A 101 -22.35 -4.29 -11.00
N ALA A 102 -21.22 -4.02 -11.66
CA ALA A 102 -21.10 -4.05 -13.11
C ALA A 102 -21.40 -5.46 -13.67
N LEU A 103 -20.81 -6.50 -13.06
CA LEU A 103 -21.05 -7.89 -13.45
C LEU A 103 -22.52 -8.31 -13.27
N ARG A 104 -23.18 -7.84 -12.21
CA ARG A 104 -24.62 -8.09 -12.00
C ARG A 104 -25.48 -7.43 -13.07
N ARG A 105 -25.15 -6.19 -13.48
CA ARG A 105 -25.85 -5.49 -14.57
C ARG A 105 -25.71 -6.22 -15.90
N VAL A 106 -24.49 -6.57 -16.31
CA VAL A 106 -24.23 -7.30 -17.57
C VAL A 106 -24.94 -8.66 -17.59
N ARG A 107 -24.98 -9.37 -16.46
CA ARG A 107 -25.69 -10.66 -16.36
C ARG A 107 -27.21 -10.50 -16.43
N SER A 108 -27.77 -9.39 -15.94
CA SER A 108 -29.20 -9.10 -16.04
C SER A 108 -29.60 -8.81 -17.49
N ASP A 109 -28.77 -8.04 -18.20
CA ASP A 109 -29.02 -7.61 -19.58
C ASP A 109 -29.04 -8.80 -20.56
N ARG A 110 -28.01 -9.67 -20.47
CA ARG A 110 -27.94 -10.92 -21.25
C ARG A 110 -29.08 -11.90 -20.99
N ARG A 111 -29.80 -11.75 -19.87
CA ARG A 111 -30.94 -12.60 -19.52
C ARG A 111 -32.26 -12.06 -20.07
N GLY A 112 -32.34 -10.74 -20.31
CA GLY A 112 -33.44 -10.10 -21.02
C GLY A 112 -33.41 -10.40 -22.51
N ASP A 113 -32.22 -10.41 -23.11
CA ASP A 113 -31.99 -10.64 -24.55
C ASP A 113 -32.20 -12.11 -25.01
N ARG A 114 -32.42 -13.03 -24.07
CA ARG A 114 -32.72 -14.47 -24.34
C ARG A 114 -34.20 -14.83 -24.22
N ARG A 115 -35.08 -13.86 -23.99
CA ARG A 115 -36.54 -14.07 -23.92
C ARG A 115 -37.19 -13.45 -25.14
#